data_AF-A0A9C9TRJ1-F1
#
_entry.id   AF-A0A9C9TRJ1-F1
#
_cell.length_a   1.000
_cell.length_b   1.000
_cell.length_c   1.000
_cell.angle_alpha   90.00
_cell.angle_beta   90.00
_cell.angle_gamma   90.00
#
_symmetry.space_group_name_H-M   'P 1'
#
loop_
_entity.id
_entity.type
_entity.pdbx_description
1 polymer ?
#
loop_
_entity_poly.entity_id
_entity_poly.type
_entity_poly.pdbx_seq_one_letter_code
_entity_poly.pdbx_strand_id
1 'polypeptide(L)'
;FSDPSTHDTPVYHPKIYLVRGIENVLICVGSSNLTAGGLKDNVEVNAIIEASIDEEVVSDVHGIYNRFKFQRDRFEPDLAYIEQYEETYELVRSKSIEVLRAKSTKNKLKELKEREKILPKPKPTRTELFGWQRLVYERLPKGIFRTSDMYVYENEFREFYPENKHITDKTRQILQQLRDLELLRHISTDRWEKIES
;
A
#
# COMPACT_ATOMS: atom_id res chain seq x y z
N PHE A 1 1.84 -12.42 -8.16
CA PHE A 1 1.35 -13.24 -9.27
C PHE A 1 -0.15 -13.36 -9.18
N SER A 2 -0.83 -12.73 -10.12
CA SER A 2 -2.28 -12.85 -10.27
C SER A 2 -2.54 -14.13 -11.07
N ASP A 3 -2.48 -15.30 -10.42
CA ASP A 3 -2.67 -16.58 -11.11
C ASP A 3 -4.15 -16.79 -11.47
N PRO A 4 -4.52 -16.74 -12.76
CA PRO A 4 -5.92 -16.93 -13.16
C PRO A 4 -6.41 -18.38 -12.93
N SER A 5 -5.52 -19.32 -12.60
CA SER A 5 -5.86 -20.72 -12.29
C SER A 5 -6.03 -21.02 -10.81
N THR A 6 -5.73 -20.07 -9.92
CA THR A 6 -5.90 -20.27 -8.46
C THR A 6 -7.20 -19.67 -7.98
N HIS A 7 -7.96 -20.45 -7.20
CA HIS A 7 -9.16 -19.97 -6.49
C HIS A 7 -8.89 -19.56 -5.04
N ASP A 8 -7.66 -19.71 -4.56
CA ASP A 8 -7.30 -19.71 -3.13
C ASP A 8 -6.29 -18.60 -2.76
N THR A 9 -6.33 -17.48 -3.49
CA THR A 9 -5.50 -16.31 -3.16
C THR A 9 -6.12 -15.56 -1.97
N PRO A 10 -5.31 -15.10 -0.98
CA PRO A 10 -5.82 -14.26 0.09
C PRO A 10 -6.57 -13.06 -0.50
N VAL A 11 -7.84 -12.91 -0.15
CA VAL A 11 -8.73 -11.95 -0.79
C VAL A 11 -8.30 -10.54 -0.39
N TYR A 12 -7.77 -9.78 -1.34
CA TYR A 12 -7.68 -8.32 -1.21
C TYR A 12 -9.10 -7.77 -1.15
N HIS A 13 -9.58 -7.48 0.06
CA HIS A 13 -10.91 -6.99 0.34
C HIS A 13 -11.02 -5.61 1.05
N PRO A 14 -9.94 -4.82 1.27
CA PRO A 14 -10.09 -3.43 1.73
C PRO A 14 -10.92 -2.58 0.77
N LYS A 15 -11.82 -1.74 1.31
CA LYS A 15 -12.58 -0.72 0.59
C LYS A 15 -12.41 0.58 1.34
N ILE A 16 -11.54 1.43 0.80
CA ILE A 16 -11.17 2.71 1.38
C ILE A 16 -11.26 3.74 0.27
N TYR A 17 -12.05 4.79 0.49
CA TYR A 17 -12.15 5.94 -0.39
C TYR A 17 -11.58 7.16 0.34
N LEU A 18 -10.62 7.81 -0.30
CA LEU A 18 -10.00 9.04 0.18
C LEU A 18 -10.26 10.14 -0.82
N VAL A 19 -11.04 11.14 -0.41
CA VAL A 19 -11.33 12.33 -1.22
C VAL A 19 -10.69 13.52 -0.54
N ARG A 20 -9.65 14.07 -1.18
CA ARG A 20 -8.89 15.20 -0.65
C ARG A 20 -9.41 16.51 -1.22
N GLY A 21 -9.91 17.37 -0.35
CA GLY A 21 -10.17 18.79 -0.61
C GLY A 21 -8.92 19.64 -0.38
N ILE A 22 -9.11 20.97 -0.29
CA ILE A 22 -8.02 21.91 -0.04
C ILE A 22 -7.56 21.81 1.43
N GLU A 23 -8.51 21.86 2.36
CA GLU A 23 -8.25 21.88 3.81
C GLU A 23 -8.73 20.62 4.53
N ASN A 24 -9.66 19.89 3.92
CA ASN A 24 -10.32 18.74 4.52
C ASN A 24 -10.16 17.47 3.67
N VAL A 25 -10.25 16.33 4.32
CA VAL A 25 -10.24 15.01 3.70
C VAL A 25 -11.48 14.25 4.17
N LEU A 26 -12.21 13.69 3.19
CA LEU A 26 -13.28 12.74 3.44
C LEU A 26 -12.74 11.33 3.29
N ILE A 27 -12.85 10.55 4.36
CA ILE A 27 -12.43 9.16 4.46
C ILE A 27 -13.69 8.31 4.59
N CYS A 28 -13.91 7.40 3.65
CA CYS A 28 -14.98 6.42 3.73
C CYS A 28 -14.39 5.01 3.77
N VAL A 29 -14.73 4.25 4.81
CA VAL A 29 -14.30 2.86 4.99
C VAL A 29 -15.54 2.02 5.30
N GLY A 30 -15.70 0.88 4.62
CA GLY A 30 -16.87 0.05 4.86
C GLY A 30 -17.01 -1.13 3.92
N SER A 31 -18.24 -1.56 3.70
CA SER A 31 -18.57 -2.74 2.89
C SER A 31 -18.81 -2.42 1.40
N SER A 32 -19.02 -1.14 1.06
CA SER A 32 -19.38 -0.71 -0.29
C SER A 32 -18.26 -0.92 -1.31
N ASN A 33 -18.50 -1.75 -2.33
CA ASN A 33 -17.63 -1.85 -3.50
C ASN A 33 -17.87 -0.69 -4.46
N LEU A 34 -16.88 -0.32 -5.27
CA LEU A 34 -17.02 0.69 -6.33
C LEU A 34 -17.79 0.11 -7.53
N THR A 35 -19.08 -0.12 -7.33
CA THR A 35 -20.02 -0.72 -8.29
C THR A 35 -21.37 -0.01 -8.17
N ALA A 36 -22.20 -0.06 -9.21
CA ALA A 36 -23.55 0.49 -9.13
C ALA A 36 -24.34 -0.11 -7.94
N GLY A 37 -24.29 -1.44 -7.78
CA GLY A 37 -24.95 -2.13 -6.68
C GLY A 37 -24.43 -1.71 -5.31
N GLY A 38 -23.11 -1.73 -5.10
CA GLY A 38 -22.49 -1.35 -3.82
C GLY A 38 -22.65 0.14 -3.45
N LEU A 39 -22.98 1.02 -4.40
CA LEU A 39 -23.21 2.45 -4.14
C LEU A 39 -24.69 2.84 -4.07
N LYS A 40 -25.61 1.99 -4.53
CA LYS A 40 -27.03 2.36 -4.68
C LYS A 40 -28.02 1.29 -4.22
N ASP A 41 -27.77 0.03 -4.55
CA ASP A 41 -28.81 -1.00 -4.47
C ASP A 41 -28.63 -1.94 -3.27
N ASN A 42 -27.39 -2.19 -2.86
CA ASN A 42 -27.07 -3.09 -1.75
C ASN A 42 -27.31 -2.43 -0.38
N VAL A 43 -27.64 -3.24 0.62
CA VAL A 43 -27.59 -2.83 2.02
C VAL A 43 -26.14 -2.86 2.48
N GLU A 44 -25.53 -1.68 2.62
CA GLU A 44 -24.12 -1.51 2.97
C GLU A 44 -23.98 -0.70 4.26
N VAL A 45 -22.87 -0.89 4.98
CA VAL A 45 -22.53 -0.10 6.17
C VAL A 45 -21.14 0.49 5.97
N ASN A 46 -21.05 1.82 6.10
CA ASN A 46 -19.80 2.56 5.98
C ASN A 46 -19.63 3.53 7.16
N ALA A 47 -18.39 3.74 7.56
CA ALA A 47 -17.99 4.86 8.41
C ALA A 47 -17.43 5.98 7.53
N ILE A 48 -17.94 7.19 7.73
CA ILE A 48 -17.44 8.41 7.08
C ILE A 48 -16.76 9.25 8.16
N ILE A 49 -15.51 9.64 7.90
CA ILE A 49 -14.74 10.56 8.72
C ILE A 49 -14.41 11.76 7.85
N GLU A 50 -14.88 12.93 8.27
CA GLU A 50 -14.44 14.21 7.73
C GLU A 50 -13.45 14.80 8.72
N ALA A 51 -12.23 15.06 8.26
CA ALA A 51 -11.15 15.56 9.10
C ALA A 51 -10.36 16.62 8.34
N SER A 52 -9.77 17.56 9.08
CA SER A 52 -8.79 18.49 8.53
C SER A 52 -7.53 17.73 8.08
N ILE A 53 -6.86 18.25 7.05
CA ILE A 53 -5.71 17.58 6.41
C ILE A 53 -4.52 17.34 7.35
N ASP A 54 -4.40 18.14 8.40
CA ASP A 54 -3.37 18.08 9.44
C ASP A 54 -3.72 17.12 10.58
N GLU A 55 -4.94 16.59 10.65
CA GLU A 55 -5.32 15.64 11.70
C GLU A 55 -4.59 14.29 11.57
N GLU A 56 -4.27 13.70 12.73
CA GLU A 56 -3.52 12.45 12.80
C GLU A 56 -4.25 11.28 12.09
N VAL A 57 -5.58 11.26 12.14
CA VAL A 57 -6.39 10.22 11.46
C VAL A 57 -6.14 10.21 9.95
N VAL A 58 -5.98 11.39 9.33
CA VAL A 58 -5.66 11.52 7.90
C VAL A 58 -4.27 10.96 7.63
N SER A 59 -3.29 11.31 8.48
CA SER A 59 -1.95 10.75 8.42
C SER A 59 -1.95 9.22 8.48
N ASP A 60 -2.70 8.64 9.41
CA ASP A 60 -2.72 7.19 9.64
C ASP A 60 -3.37 6.42 8.48
N VAL A 61 -4.46 6.96 7.93
CA VAL A 61 -5.14 6.36 6.78
C VAL A 61 -4.28 6.45 5.51
N HIS A 62 -3.58 7.56 5.29
CA HIS A 62 -2.58 7.64 4.22
C HIS A 62 -1.43 6.64 4.43
N GLY A 63 -0.99 6.43 5.68
CA GLY A 63 0.00 5.41 6.00
C GLY A 63 -0.48 3.99 5.68
N ILE A 64 -1.75 3.67 5.92
CA ILE A 64 -2.38 2.41 5.51
C ILE A 64 -2.41 2.30 3.98
N TYR A 65 -2.89 3.34 3.29
CA TYR A 65 -2.96 3.37 1.83
C TYR A 65 -1.59 3.15 1.19
N ASN A 66 -0.56 3.84 1.66
CA ASN A 66 0.81 3.69 1.15
C ASN A 66 1.34 2.26 1.32
N ARG A 67 1.04 1.60 2.44
CA ARG A 67 1.40 0.19 2.62
C ARG A 67 0.73 -0.73 1.60
N PHE A 68 -0.48 -0.43 1.13
CA PHE A 68 -1.11 -1.18 0.04
C PHE A 68 -0.57 -0.81 -1.33
N LYS A 69 -0.38 0.50 -1.59
CA LYS A 69 0.09 1.03 -2.88
C LYS A 69 1.48 0.49 -3.22
N PHE A 70 2.39 0.44 -2.25
CA PHE A 70 3.81 0.12 -2.44
C PHE A 70 4.20 -1.30 -2.00
N GLN A 71 3.25 -2.24 -1.89
CA GLN A 71 3.62 -3.64 -1.62
C GLN A 71 4.51 -4.19 -2.74
N ARG A 72 5.49 -5.02 -2.37
CA ARG A 72 6.51 -5.59 -3.26
C ARG A 72 5.97 -6.30 -4.51
N ASP A 73 4.79 -6.89 -4.40
CA ASP A 73 4.14 -7.67 -5.46
C ASP A 73 3.17 -6.83 -6.33
N ARG A 74 3.07 -5.51 -6.06
CA ARG A 74 2.32 -4.58 -6.92
C ARG A 74 3.10 -4.26 -8.18
N PHE A 75 2.37 -4.11 -9.27
CA PHE A 75 2.86 -3.63 -10.55
C PHE A 75 1.75 -2.84 -11.25
N GLU A 76 2.14 -2.05 -12.23
CA GLU A 76 1.24 -1.27 -13.07
C GLU A 76 0.99 -2.06 -14.37
N PRO A 77 -0.20 -2.66 -14.55
CA PRO A 77 -0.50 -3.42 -15.76
C PRO A 77 -0.60 -2.49 -16.97
N ASP A 78 0.06 -2.84 -18.06
CA ASP A 78 -0.15 -2.22 -19.36
C ASP A 78 -1.30 -2.91 -20.12
N LEU A 79 -1.78 -2.27 -21.21
CA LEU A 79 -2.89 -2.82 -22.01
C LEU A 79 -2.58 -4.24 -22.52
N ALA A 80 -1.35 -4.47 -22.96
CA ALA A 80 -0.93 -5.78 -23.47
C ALA A 80 -0.94 -6.87 -22.38
N TYR A 81 -0.59 -6.55 -21.12
CA TYR A 81 -0.75 -7.47 -20.00
C TYR A 81 -2.24 -7.76 -19.74
N ILE A 82 -3.09 -6.73 -19.76
CA ILE A 82 -4.54 -6.87 -19.52
C ILE A 82 -5.17 -7.79 -20.57
N GLU A 83 -4.87 -7.56 -21.86
CA GLU A 83 -5.34 -8.40 -22.97
C GLU A 83 -4.86 -9.86 -22.83
N GLN A 84 -3.57 -10.05 -22.55
CA GLN A 84 -3.01 -11.39 -22.36
C GLN A 84 -3.63 -12.11 -21.15
N TYR A 85 -3.90 -11.36 -20.08
CA TYR A 85 -4.55 -11.87 -18.88
C TYR A 85 -5.97 -12.32 -19.20
N GLU A 86 -6.77 -11.49 -19.89
CA GLU A 86 -8.13 -11.81 -20.31
C GLU A 86 -8.18 -13.08 -21.17
N GLU A 87 -7.32 -13.18 -22.19
CA GLU A 87 -7.23 -14.39 -23.01
C GLU A 87 -6.91 -15.64 -22.20
N THR A 88 -5.95 -15.52 -21.28
CA THR A 88 -5.50 -16.65 -20.46
C THR A 88 -6.58 -17.04 -19.46
N TYR A 89 -7.27 -16.06 -18.89
CA TYR A 89 -8.39 -16.26 -17.98
C TYR A 89 -9.56 -16.99 -18.65
N GLU A 90 -9.98 -16.56 -19.84
CA GLU A 90 -11.04 -17.22 -20.59
C GLU A 90 -10.65 -18.65 -21.01
N LEU A 91 -9.39 -18.90 -21.35
CA LEU A 91 -8.88 -20.25 -21.61
C LEU A 91 -8.95 -21.16 -20.38
N VAL A 92 -8.61 -20.64 -19.21
CA VAL A 92 -8.66 -21.35 -17.93
C VAL A 92 -10.10 -21.62 -17.51
N ARG A 93 -10.98 -20.62 -17.67
CA ARG A 93 -12.40 -20.68 -17.28
C ARG A 93 -13.23 -21.60 -18.17
N SER A 94 -12.95 -21.63 -19.47
CA SER A 94 -13.79 -22.33 -20.47
C SER A 94 -13.59 -23.84 -20.56
N LYS A 95 -12.57 -24.46 -19.92
CA LYS A 95 -12.21 -25.87 -20.15
C LYS A 95 -11.85 -26.69 -18.90
N SER A 96 -11.99 -28.02 -19.03
CA SER A 96 -11.72 -29.06 -18.03
C SER A 96 -10.25 -29.17 -17.59
N ILE A 97 -9.99 -29.84 -16.46
CA ILE A 97 -8.66 -30.02 -15.81
C ILE A 97 -7.55 -30.49 -16.78
N GLU A 98 -7.88 -31.23 -17.84
CA GLU A 98 -6.91 -31.66 -18.87
C GLU A 98 -6.29 -30.50 -19.67
N VAL A 99 -7.04 -29.43 -19.92
CA VAL A 99 -6.55 -28.26 -20.67
C VAL A 99 -5.62 -27.39 -19.82
N LEU A 100 -5.85 -27.32 -18.51
CA LEU A 100 -4.89 -26.73 -17.56
C LEU A 100 -3.55 -27.45 -17.58
N ARG A 101 -3.54 -28.76 -17.87
CA ARG A 101 -2.32 -29.56 -18.02
C ARG A 101 -1.67 -29.42 -19.39
N ALA A 102 -2.36 -28.85 -20.38
CA ALA A 102 -1.82 -28.63 -21.71
C ALA A 102 -0.60 -27.70 -21.67
N LYS A 103 0.42 -28.06 -22.45
CA LYS A 103 1.69 -27.31 -22.52
C LYS A 103 1.48 -25.86 -22.95
N SER A 104 0.50 -25.60 -23.82
CA SER A 104 0.14 -24.26 -24.28
C SER A 104 -0.38 -23.36 -23.16
N THR A 105 -1.29 -23.85 -22.32
CA THR A 105 -1.83 -23.11 -21.17
C THR A 105 -0.73 -22.79 -20.15
N LYS A 106 0.13 -23.77 -19.84
CA LYS A 106 1.29 -23.57 -18.96
C LYS A 106 2.27 -22.52 -19.51
N ASN A 107 2.47 -22.49 -20.82
CA ASN A 107 3.32 -21.49 -21.45
C ASN A 107 2.72 -20.09 -21.31
N LYS A 108 1.42 -19.89 -21.60
CA LYS A 108 0.74 -18.60 -21.40
C LYS A 108 0.81 -18.11 -19.95
N LEU A 109 0.56 -18.99 -18.98
CA LEU A 109 0.70 -18.67 -17.55
C LEU A 109 2.13 -18.26 -17.17
N LYS A 110 3.13 -18.96 -17.73
CA LYS A 110 4.53 -18.61 -17.53
C LYS A 110 4.87 -17.25 -18.15
N GLU A 111 4.38 -16.98 -19.36
CA GLU A 111 4.58 -15.69 -20.04
C GLU A 111 3.99 -14.53 -19.23
N LEU A 112 2.77 -14.68 -18.71
CA LEU A 112 2.18 -13.68 -17.79
C LEU A 112 3.09 -13.44 -16.58
N LYS A 113 3.57 -14.50 -15.93
CA LYS A 113 4.44 -14.41 -14.76
C LYS A 113 5.78 -13.74 -15.06
N GLU A 114 6.36 -13.99 -16.23
CA GLU A 114 7.58 -13.31 -16.66
C GLU A 114 7.33 -11.84 -17.01
N ARG A 115 6.17 -11.52 -17.60
CA ARG A 115 5.76 -10.14 -17.90
C ARG A 115 5.57 -9.32 -16.62
N GLU A 116 4.95 -9.87 -15.57
CA GLU A 116 4.80 -9.17 -14.28
C GLU A 116 6.14 -8.70 -13.69
N LYS A 117 7.24 -9.42 -13.94
CA LYS A 117 8.56 -9.06 -13.41
C LYS A 117 9.17 -7.82 -14.06
N ILE A 118 8.78 -7.53 -15.30
CA ILE A 118 9.32 -6.40 -16.07
C ILE A 118 8.40 -5.18 -16.05
N LEU A 119 7.15 -5.34 -15.61
CA LEU A 119 6.20 -4.23 -15.51
C LEU A 119 6.63 -3.24 -14.41
N PRO A 120 6.30 -1.94 -14.58
CA PRO A 120 6.64 -0.92 -13.59
C PRO A 120 6.07 -1.29 -12.23
N LYS A 121 6.88 -1.10 -11.19
CA LYS A 121 6.45 -1.26 -9.81
C LYS A 121 6.30 0.11 -9.16
N PRO A 122 5.20 0.37 -8.45
CA PRO A 122 5.06 1.62 -7.72
C PRO A 122 6.16 1.68 -6.67
N LYS A 123 6.94 2.76 -6.70
CA LYS A 123 7.99 3.03 -5.71
C LYS A 123 7.61 4.27 -4.91
N PRO A 124 7.74 4.24 -3.58
CA PRO A 124 7.48 5.42 -2.78
C PRO A 124 8.53 6.48 -3.07
N THR A 125 8.08 7.69 -3.35
CA THR A 125 8.93 8.88 -3.45
C THR A 125 8.68 9.76 -2.23
N ARG A 126 9.57 10.72 -1.96
CA ARG A 126 9.38 11.68 -0.87
C ARG A 126 8.02 12.41 -0.95
N THR A 127 7.52 12.68 -2.16
CA THR A 127 6.24 13.40 -2.36
C THR A 127 5.01 12.54 -2.08
N GLU A 128 5.17 11.22 -2.04
CA GLU A 128 4.11 10.25 -1.72
C GLU A 128 3.97 10.02 -0.21
N LEU A 129 5.01 10.37 0.57
CA LEU A 129 4.92 10.32 2.03
C LEU A 129 4.02 11.44 2.54
N PHE A 130 3.18 11.10 3.53
CA PHE A 130 2.22 12.01 4.11
C PHE A 130 2.26 11.93 5.65
N GLY A 131 1.89 13.03 6.31
CA GLY A 131 1.81 13.14 7.77
C GLY A 131 3.05 12.61 8.49
N TRP A 132 2.84 11.74 9.47
CA TRP A 132 3.88 11.07 10.25
C TRP A 132 5.00 10.46 9.41
N GLN A 133 4.68 9.80 8.29
CA GLN A 133 5.69 9.16 7.44
C GLN A 133 6.66 10.21 6.86
N ARG A 134 6.11 11.33 6.37
CA ARG A 134 6.91 12.43 5.83
C ARG A 134 7.71 13.13 6.93
N LEU A 135 7.03 13.45 8.03
CA LEU A 135 7.61 14.15 9.18
C LEU A 135 8.83 13.40 9.73
N VAL A 136 8.70 12.09 9.97
CA VAL A 136 9.82 11.26 10.44
C VAL A 136 10.89 11.12 9.37
N TYR A 137 10.51 10.85 8.11
CA TYR A 137 11.47 10.64 7.01
C TYR A 137 12.39 11.83 6.75
N GLU A 138 11.85 13.05 6.87
CA GLU A 138 12.60 14.31 6.70
C GLU A 138 13.63 14.54 7.82
N ARG A 139 13.45 13.93 8.99
CA ARG A 139 14.33 14.05 10.16
C ARG A 139 15.30 12.89 10.36
N LEU A 140 15.24 11.88 9.50
CA LEU A 140 16.16 10.76 9.55
C LEU A 140 17.62 11.23 9.35
N PRO A 141 18.54 10.83 10.24
CA PRO A 141 19.97 11.06 10.05
C PRO A 141 20.48 10.39 8.77
N LYS A 142 21.62 10.91 8.26
CA LYS A 142 22.34 10.25 7.17
C LYS A 142 23.10 9.03 7.69
N GLY A 143 23.17 7.97 6.88
CA GLY A 143 23.89 6.75 7.24
C GLY A 143 23.16 5.89 8.28
N ILE A 144 23.93 5.20 9.12
CA ILE A 144 23.41 4.33 10.18
C ILE A 144 23.06 5.16 11.42
N PHE A 145 21.85 4.98 11.93
CA PHE A 145 21.35 5.68 13.12
C PHE A 145 20.58 4.74 14.05
N ARG A 146 20.34 5.21 15.27
CA ARG A 146 19.54 4.52 16.29
C ARG A 146 18.14 5.08 16.39
N THR A 147 17.21 4.28 16.92
CA THR A 147 15.85 4.79 17.22
C THR A 147 15.92 5.95 18.20
N SER A 148 16.81 5.86 19.21
CA SER A 148 17.02 6.92 20.19
C SER A 148 17.44 8.25 19.58
N ASP A 149 18.13 8.22 18.44
CA ASP A 149 18.56 9.44 17.74
C ASP A 149 17.36 10.23 17.21
N MET A 150 16.20 9.58 17.07
CA MET A 150 14.96 10.24 16.65
C MET A 150 14.23 10.93 17.80
N TYR A 151 14.51 10.57 19.06
CA TYR A 151 13.78 11.13 20.23
C TYR A 151 14.14 12.59 20.51
N VAL A 152 15.22 13.10 19.93
CA VAL A 152 15.53 14.55 19.93
C VAL A 152 14.41 15.38 19.29
N TYR A 153 13.64 14.80 18.36
CA TYR A 153 12.53 15.48 17.67
C TYR A 153 11.17 15.30 18.36
N GLU A 154 11.12 14.70 19.56
CA GLU A 154 9.86 14.38 20.23
C GLU A 154 8.97 15.62 20.45
N ASN A 155 9.56 16.73 20.91
CA ASN A 155 8.82 17.98 21.13
C ASN A 155 8.30 18.57 19.83
N GLU A 156 9.11 18.54 18.77
CA GLU A 156 8.70 19.00 17.45
C GLU A 156 7.54 18.15 16.91
N PHE A 157 7.65 16.81 16.97
CA PHE A 157 6.59 15.93 16.51
C PHE A 157 5.27 16.14 17.28
N ARG A 158 5.35 16.49 18.56
CA ARG A 158 4.20 16.85 19.38
C ARG A 158 3.55 18.17 18.95
N GLU A 159 4.29 19.12 18.38
CA GLU A 159 3.69 20.34 17.85
C GLU A 159 2.78 20.05 16.64
N PHE A 160 3.14 19.07 15.81
CA PHE A 160 2.31 18.63 14.68
C PHE A 160 1.12 17.76 15.11
N TYR A 161 1.31 16.90 16.12
CA TYR A 161 0.29 15.97 16.61
C TYR A 161 0.15 16.07 18.14
N PRO A 162 -0.46 17.15 18.67
CA PRO A 162 -0.47 17.45 20.10
C PRO A 162 -1.28 16.46 20.94
N GLU A 163 -2.28 15.83 20.34
CA GLU A 163 -3.14 14.83 20.99
C GLU A 163 -2.45 13.46 21.17
N ASN A 164 -1.32 13.23 20.47
CA ASN A 164 -0.60 11.97 20.57
C ASN A 164 0.29 11.93 21.82
N LYS A 165 -0.11 11.11 22.80
CA LYS A 165 0.59 10.94 24.09
C LYS A 165 1.79 9.99 24.02
N HIS A 166 2.02 9.35 22.87
CA HIS A 166 2.96 8.24 22.68
C HIS A 166 3.89 8.47 21.47
N ILE A 167 4.50 9.65 21.39
CA ILE A 167 5.34 10.09 20.27
C ILE A 167 6.51 9.13 19.96
N THR A 168 7.18 8.60 20.98
CA THR A 168 8.30 7.66 20.79
C THR A 168 7.84 6.30 20.26
N ASP A 169 6.70 5.79 20.73
CA ASP A 169 6.05 4.59 20.20
C ASP A 169 5.62 4.78 18.74
N LYS A 170 5.02 5.94 18.44
CA LYS A 170 4.63 6.31 17.09
C LYS A 170 5.84 6.41 16.17
N THR A 171 6.93 7.01 16.63
CA THR A 171 8.20 7.08 15.87
C THR A 171 8.70 5.67 15.53
N ARG A 172 8.70 4.75 16.50
CA ARG A 172 9.07 3.33 16.25
C ARG A 172 8.17 2.67 15.22
N GLN A 173 6.86 2.89 15.32
CA GLN A 173 5.89 2.38 14.35
C GLN A 173 6.20 2.91 12.93
N ILE A 174 6.50 4.21 12.80
CA ILE A 174 6.79 4.82 11.50
C ILE A 174 8.11 4.31 10.91
N LEU A 175 9.16 4.09 11.70
CA LEU A 175 10.39 3.47 11.20
C LEU A 175 10.14 2.08 10.61
N GLN A 176 9.26 1.28 11.22
CA GLN A 176 8.85 -0.02 10.67
C GLN A 176 8.07 0.15 9.35
N GLN A 177 7.16 1.12 9.28
CA GLN A 177 6.45 1.40 8.03
C GLN A 177 7.41 1.83 6.91
N LEU A 178 8.36 2.72 7.20
CA LEU A 178 9.36 3.18 6.23
C LEU A 178 10.28 2.04 5.78
N ARG A 179 10.58 1.06 6.65
CA ARG A 179 11.26 -0.18 6.27
C ARG A 179 10.43 -1.01 5.32
N ASP A 180 9.14 -1.19 5.60
CA ASP A 180 8.23 -1.98 4.76
C ASP A 180 8.01 -1.32 3.38
N LEU A 181 8.21 -0.01 3.31
CA LEU A 181 8.23 0.78 2.08
C LEU A 181 9.60 0.78 1.36
N GLU A 182 10.58 0.00 1.83
CA GLU A 182 11.94 -0.07 1.27
C GLU A 182 12.69 1.28 1.28
N LEU A 183 12.32 2.21 2.17
CA LEU A 183 12.99 3.50 2.38
C LEU A 183 14.04 3.44 3.51
N LEU A 184 13.93 2.44 4.37
CA LEU A 184 14.87 2.14 5.44
C LEU A 184 15.31 0.67 5.38
N ARG A 185 16.56 0.43 5.76
CA ARG A 185 17.07 -0.91 6.05
C ARG A 185 17.17 -1.11 7.55
N HIS A 186 16.58 -2.20 8.05
CA HIS A 186 16.78 -2.63 9.44
C HIS A 186 18.09 -3.43 9.53
N ILE A 187 19.04 -2.94 10.33
CA ILE A 187 20.36 -3.57 10.49
C ILE A 187 20.35 -4.54 11.67
N SER A 188 19.87 -4.07 12.82
CA SER A 188 19.72 -4.85 14.05
C SER A 188 18.78 -4.12 15.00
N THR A 189 18.53 -4.69 16.18
CA THR A 189 17.77 -4.04 17.25
C THR A 189 18.31 -2.62 17.46
N ASP A 190 17.41 -1.65 17.36
CA ASP A 190 17.71 -0.23 17.53
C ASP A 190 18.70 0.35 16.50
N ARG A 191 18.91 -0.29 15.34
CA ARG A 191 19.80 0.24 14.29
C ARG A 191 19.16 0.17 12.90
N TRP A 192 19.22 1.31 12.24
CA TRP A 192 18.59 1.55 10.95
C TRP A 192 19.56 2.24 10.01
N GLU A 193 19.37 2.08 8.71
CA GLU A 193 20.11 2.79 7.67
C GLU A 193 19.11 3.41 6.68
N LYS A 194 19.24 4.71 6.42
CA LYS A 194 18.43 5.39 5.41
C LYS A 194 18.90 4.99 4.02
N ILE A 195 17.98 4.50 3.19
CA ILE A 195 18.27 4.18 1.80
C ILE A 195 18.19 5.49 1.00
N GLU A 196 19.30 5.93 0.43
CA GLU A 196 19.31 7.06 -0.50
C GLU A 196 18.59 6.62 -1.78
N SER A 197 17.42 7.22 -2.03
CA SER A 197 16.59 7.01 -3.22
C SER A 197 16.77 8.15 -4.22
#